data_AF-A0A8T3Q6I3-F1
#
_entry.id   AF-A0A8T3Q6I3-F1
#
_cell.length_a   1.000
_cell.length_b   1.000
_cell.length_c   1.000
_cell.angle_alpha   90.00
_cell.angle_beta   90.00
_cell.angle_gamma   90.00
#
_symmetry.space_group_name_H-M   'P 1'
#
loop_
_entity.id
_entity.type
_entity.pdbx_description
1 polymer ?
#
loop_
_entity_poly.entity_id
_entity_poly.type
_entity_poly.pdbx_seq_one_letter_code
_entity_poly.pdbx_strand_id
1 'polypeptide(L)'
;MTQRTLLPGAASQSEPSADLPAPDLVAFIRYCHQRHGASWPELYDEMCGVAARREYHGWDHAQLEARGLTFSLFEMPRLAGWVRVVLARVAEQRETDDRHRSPARSKPRGANA
;
A
#
# COMPACT_ATOMS: atom_id res chain seq x y z
N MET A 1 -13.52 3.83 49.41
CA MET A 1 -12.26 4.42 48.90
C MET A 1 -12.04 3.93 47.48
N THR A 2 -12.52 4.71 46.52
CA THR A 2 -12.24 4.64 45.07
C THR A 2 -10.82 5.19 44.84
N GLN A 3 -9.98 4.78 43.89
CA GLN A 3 -10.16 4.26 42.54
C GLN A 3 -9.03 3.29 42.16
N ARG A 4 -9.33 2.38 41.24
CA ARG A 4 -8.36 1.58 40.49
C ARG A 4 -7.91 2.39 39.28
N THR A 5 -6.77 3.06 39.40
CA THR A 5 -6.12 3.77 38.29
C THR A 5 -5.60 2.73 37.29
N LEU A 6 -6.34 2.53 36.20
CA LEU A 6 -5.85 1.86 35.01
C LEU A 6 -4.92 2.84 34.30
N LEU A 7 -3.62 2.60 34.38
CA LEU A 7 -2.64 3.25 33.53
C LEU A 7 -2.98 2.89 32.07
N PRO A 8 -3.08 3.87 31.15
CA PRO A 8 -3.11 3.57 29.73
C PRO A 8 -1.76 2.93 29.39
N GLY A 9 -1.81 1.69 28.88
CA GLY A 9 -0.65 1.04 28.32
C GLY A 9 -0.06 1.97 27.28
N ALA A 10 1.15 2.44 27.52
CA ALA A 10 2.02 2.96 26.49
C ALA A 10 2.33 1.78 25.56
N ALA A 11 1.39 1.50 24.65
CA ALA A 11 1.79 1.10 23.33
C ALA A 11 2.70 2.24 22.89
N SER A 12 4.01 2.00 23.01
CA SER A 12 5.01 2.73 22.26
C SER A 12 4.55 2.63 20.82
N GLN A 13 3.78 3.64 20.42
CA GLN A 13 3.68 4.06 19.04
C GLN A 13 5.11 4.45 18.74
N SER A 14 5.92 3.49 18.34
CA SER A 14 7.03 3.76 17.44
C SER A 14 6.36 4.56 16.35
N GLU A 15 6.45 5.90 16.41
CA GLU A 15 6.10 6.74 15.28
C GLU A 15 6.87 6.09 14.14
N PRO A 16 6.19 5.43 13.18
CA PRO A 16 6.93 4.94 12.04
C PRO A 16 7.37 6.24 11.41
N SER A 17 8.65 6.59 11.58
CA SER A 17 9.24 7.71 10.87
C SER A 17 8.74 7.56 9.46
N ALA A 18 7.87 8.50 9.08
CA ALA A 18 7.07 8.46 7.88
C ALA A 18 7.94 8.77 6.65
N ASP A 19 9.18 8.28 6.70
CA ASP A 19 10.09 8.26 5.60
C ASP A 19 9.49 7.29 4.60
N LEU A 20 9.08 7.86 3.49
CA LEU A 20 8.51 7.11 2.39
C LEU A 20 9.54 6.08 1.92
N PRO A 21 9.10 4.88 1.53
CA PRO A 21 10.01 3.95 0.90
C PRO A 21 10.64 4.59 -0.32
N ALA A 22 11.83 4.11 -0.69
CA ALA A 22 12.46 4.46 -1.95
C ALA A 22 11.45 4.33 -3.12
N PRO A 23 11.53 5.15 -4.16
CA PRO A 23 10.55 5.16 -5.26
C PRO A 23 10.38 3.79 -5.91
N ASP A 24 11.46 3.00 -6.00
CA ASP A 24 11.43 1.63 -6.50
C ASP A 24 10.57 0.69 -5.63
N LEU A 25 10.64 0.87 -4.30
CA LEU A 25 9.83 0.11 -3.35
C LEU A 25 8.37 0.57 -3.36
N VAL A 26 8.10 1.87 -3.57
CA VAL A 26 6.75 2.38 -3.82
C VAL A 26 6.16 1.70 -5.06
N ALA A 27 6.94 1.63 -6.15
CA ALA A 27 6.51 1.00 -7.39
C ALA A 27 6.26 -0.51 -7.22
N PHE A 28 7.13 -1.21 -6.48
CA PHE A 28 6.93 -2.61 -6.10
C PHE A 28 5.63 -2.83 -5.32
N ILE A 29 5.37 -2.06 -4.26
CA ILE A 29 4.14 -2.18 -3.45
C ILE A 29 2.89 -1.95 -4.31
N ARG A 30 2.93 -0.95 -5.21
CA ARG A 30 1.84 -0.67 -6.15
C ARG A 30 1.60 -1.82 -7.12
N TYR A 31 2.67 -2.42 -7.62
CA TYR A 31 2.59 -3.59 -8.51
C TYR A 31 1.88 -4.77 -7.82
N CYS A 32 2.30 -5.12 -6.61
CA CYS A 32 1.67 -6.18 -5.82
C CYS A 32 0.18 -5.90 -5.56
N HIS A 33 -0.16 -4.65 -5.20
CA HIS A 33 -1.55 -4.26 -4.97
C HIS A 33 -2.40 -4.30 -6.25
N GLN A 34 -1.86 -3.89 -7.40
CA GLN A 34 -2.60 -3.92 -8.67
C GLN A 34 -2.92 -5.35 -9.12
N ARG A 35 -2.05 -6.32 -8.79
CA ARG A 35 -2.20 -7.72 -9.22
C ARG A 35 -3.31 -8.46 -8.47
N HIS A 36 -3.40 -8.23 -7.15
CA HIS A 36 -4.31 -8.98 -6.28
C HIS A 36 -5.42 -8.12 -5.65
N GLY A 37 -5.34 -6.79 -5.74
CA GLY A 37 -6.23 -5.87 -5.02
C GLY A 37 -6.14 -6.00 -3.50
N ALA A 38 -5.08 -6.63 -2.98
CA ALA A 38 -4.91 -6.97 -1.58
C ALA A 38 -4.55 -5.72 -0.75
N SER A 39 -5.19 -5.56 0.41
CA SER A 39 -4.75 -4.63 1.45
C SER A 39 -3.74 -5.31 2.39
N TRP A 40 -3.21 -4.56 3.35
CA TRP A 40 -2.57 -5.17 4.50
C TRP A 40 -3.61 -5.97 5.31
N PRO A 41 -3.28 -7.17 5.85
CA PRO A 41 -1.99 -7.87 5.81
C PRO A 41 -1.74 -8.73 4.57
N GLU A 42 -2.75 -9.05 3.75
CA GLU A 42 -2.63 -10.00 2.62
C GLU A 42 -1.60 -9.55 1.57
N LEU A 43 -1.41 -8.24 1.42
CA LEU A 43 -0.38 -7.67 0.55
C LEU A 43 1.03 -8.04 1.00
N TYR A 44 1.24 -8.34 2.28
CA TYR A 44 2.51 -8.87 2.80
C TYR A 44 2.86 -10.20 2.13
N ASP A 45 1.91 -11.14 2.13
CA ASP A 45 2.09 -12.46 1.54
C ASP A 45 2.27 -12.38 0.02
N GLU A 46 1.52 -11.49 -0.64
CA GLU A 46 1.70 -11.25 -2.08
C GLU A 46 3.10 -10.68 -2.38
N MET A 47 3.61 -9.73 -1.58
CA MET A 47 4.97 -9.21 -1.74
C MET A 47 6.03 -10.32 -1.57
N CYS A 48 5.86 -11.20 -0.58
CA CYS A 48 6.71 -12.38 -0.40
C CYS A 48 6.63 -13.33 -1.60
N GLY A 49 5.43 -13.58 -2.13
CA GLY A 49 5.21 -14.44 -3.31
C GLY A 49 5.87 -13.88 -4.57
N VAL A 50 5.69 -12.59 -4.84
CA VAL A 50 6.33 -11.88 -5.97
C VAL A 50 7.85 -11.93 -5.85
N ALA A 51 8.40 -11.71 -4.66
CA ALA A 51 9.84 -11.79 -4.40
C ALA A 51 10.37 -13.22 -4.56
N ALA A 52 9.65 -14.23 -4.08
CA ALA A 52 10.03 -15.65 -4.24
C ALA A 52 10.09 -16.06 -5.72
N ARG A 53 9.19 -15.50 -6.54
CA ARG A 53 9.06 -15.82 -7.97
C ARG A 53 9.83 -14.86 -8.87
N ARG A 54 10.46 -13.82 -8.29
CA ARG A 54 11.21 -12.77 -9.00
C ARG A 54 10.38 -12.08 -10.10
N GLU A 55 9.08 -11.91 -9.86
CA GLU A 55 8.15 -11.39 -10.88
C GLU A 55 8.34 -9.89 -11.16
N TYR A 56 8.86 -9.13 -10.18
CA TYR A 56 9.11 -7.69 -10.32
C TYR A 56 10.59 -7.41 -10.58
N HIS A 57 10.94 -6.97 -11.79
CA HIS A 57 12.32 -6.68 -12.24
C HIS A 57 13.35 -7.81 -12.01
N GLY A 58 12.90 -9.05 -11.79
CA GLY A 58 13.80 -10.14 -11.42
C GLY A 58 14.29 -10.10 -9.98
N TRP A 59 13.72 -9.24 -9.12
CA TRP A 59 14.17 -9.05 -7.73
C TRP A 59 13.60 -10.12 -6.81
N ASP A 60 14.48 -10.70 -6.00
CA ASP A 60 14.21 -11.56 -4.86
C ASP A 60 14.32 -10.80 -3.54
N HIS A 61 14.16 -11.54 -2.44
CA HIS A 61 14.23 -11.04 -1.08
C HIS A 61 15.54 -10.29 -0.78
N ALA A 62 16.69 -10.78 -1.26
CA ALA A 62 17.98 -10.15 -1.00
C ALA A 62 18.13 -8.84 -1.79
N GLN A 63 17.61 -8.77 -3.02
CA GLN A 63 17.63 -7.54 -3.79
C GLN A 63 16.64 -6.48 -3.26
N LEU A 64 15.50 -6.91 -2.71
CA LEU A 64 14.57 -6.01 -2.01
C LEU A 64 15.15 -5.51 -0.68
N GLU A 65 15.84 -6.38 0.06
CA GLU A 65 16.55 -6.01 1.29
C GLU A 65 17.66 -4.99 1.02
N ALA A 66 18.46 -5.18 -0.03
CA ALA A 66 19.47 -4.22 -0.45
C ALA A 66 18.90 -2.83 -0.81
N ARG A 67 17.58 -2.75 -1.07
CA ARG A 67 16.85 -1.50 -1.34
C ARG A 67 16.14 -0.97 -0.10
N GLY A 68 16.23 -1.65 1.03
CA GLY A 68 15.66 -1.25 2.32
C GLY A 68 14.29 -1.87 2.66
N LEU A 69 13.85 -2.88 1.90
CA LEU A 69 12.65 -3.67 2.19
C LEU A 69 13.03 -5.06 2.67
N THR A 70 12.90 -5.29 3.97
CA THR A 70 13.18 -6.59 4.59
C THR A 70 11.88 -7.26 5.02
N PHE A 71 11.71 -8.53 4.64
CA PHE A 71 10.59 -9.37 5.07
C PHE A 71 10.92 -10.01 6.42
N SER A 72 10.78 -9.23 7.49
CA SER A 72 10.94 -9.72 8.86
C SER A 72 9.78 -9.28 9.74
N LEU A 73 9.48 -10.08 10.78
CA LEU A 73 8.43 -9.76 11.75
C LEU A 73 8.69 -8.42 12.46
N PHE A 74 9.96 -8.06 12.68
CA PHE A 74 10.34 -6.78 13.28
C PHE A 74 10.05 -5.59 12.36
N GLU A 75 10.15 -5.77 11.04
CA GLU A 75 9.89 -4.74 10.04
C GLU A 75 8.40 -4.67 9.64
N MET A 76 7.57 -5.64 10.03
CA MET A 76 6.13 -5.66 9.67
C MET A 76 5.39 -4.36 10.03
N PRO A 77 5.56 -3.73 11.21
CA PRO A 77 4.88 -2.48 11.52
C PRO A 77 5.28 -1.34 10.59
N ARG A 78 6.57 -1.25 10.23
CA ARG A 78 7.11 -0.27 9.29
C ARG A 78 6.56 -0.49 7.89
N LEU A 79 6.58 -1.75 7.43
CA LEU A 79 6.04 -2.13 6.13
C LEU A 79 4.53 -1.86 6.02
N ALA A 80 3.77 -2.14 7.08
CA ALA A 80 2.36 -1.81 7.15
C ALA A 80 2.12 -0.29 7.04
N GLY A 81 2.99 0.52 7.65
CA GLY A 81 2.96 1.98 7.50
C GLY A 81 3.18 2.42 6.05
N TRP A 82 4.22 1.88 5.41
CA TRP A 82 4.52 2.14 4.00
C TRP A 82 3.37 1.76 3.08
N VAL A 83 2.81 0.56 3.24
CA VAL A 83 1.66 0.09 2.45
C VAL A 83 0.49 1.07 2.57
N ARG A 84 0.09 1.46 3.79
CA ARG A 84 -1.02 2.39 3.99
C ARG A 84 -0.81 3.72 3.26
N VAL A 85 0.39 4.30 3.38
CA VAL A 85 0.73 5.57 2.72
C VAL A 85 0.73 5.43 1.19
N VAL A 86 1.29 4.34 0.66
CA VAL A 86 1.32 4.09 -0.79
C VAL A 86 -0.08 3.88 -1.35
N LEU A 87 -0.93 3.13 -0.65
CA LEU A 87 -2.30 2.83 -1.09
C LEU A 87 -3.23 4.05 -1.00
N ALA A 88 -3.09 4.89 0.02
CA ALA A 88 -3.82 6.16 0.10
C ALA A 88 -3.59 7.01 -1.16
N ARG A 89 -2.33 7.12 -1.60
CA ARG A 89 -1.97 7.84 -2.84
C ARG A 89 -2.53 7.19 -4.10
N VAL A 90 -2.63 5.86 -4.14
CA VAL A 90 -3.21 5.14 -5.29
C VAL A 90 -4.72 5.39 -5.37
N ALA A 91 -5.41 5.42 -4.23
CA ALA A 91 -6.84 5.74 -4.17
C ALA A 91 -7.12 7.17 -4.65
N GLU A 92 -6.34 8.15 -4.18
CA GLU A 92 -6.43 9.55 -4.64
C GLU A 92 -6.16 9.68 -6.14
N GLN A 93 -5.18 8.95 -6.68
CA GLN A 93 -4.86 8.95 -8.10
C GLN A 93 -5.97 8.34 -8.96
N ARG A 94 -6.61 7.27 -8.49
CA ARG A 94 -7.79 6.70 -9.19
C ARG A 94 -8.97 7.66 -9.17
N GLU A 95 -9.26 8.25 -8.01
CA GLU A 95 -10.37 9.20 -7.90
C GLU A 95 -10.16 10.44 -8.79
N THR A 96 -8.92 10.94 -8.87
CA THR A 96 -8.59 12.05 -9.77
C THR A 96 -8.65 11.64 -11.24
N ASP A 97 -8.18 10.45 -11.61
CA ASP A 97 -8.31 9.90 -12.97
C ASP A 97 -9.80 9.73 -13.38
N ASP A 98 -10.62 9.13 -12.51
CA ASP A 98 -12.06 8.95 -12.73
C ASP A 98 -12.79 10.29 -12.88
N ARG A 99 -12.42 11.30 -12.08
CA ARG A 99 -12.95 12.67 -12.18
C ARG A 99 -12.56 13.35 -13.49
N HIS A 100 -11.34 13.15 -13.99
CA HIS A 100 -10.92 13.72 -15.28
C HIS A 100 -11.47 12.94 -16.49
N ARG A 101 -11.78 11.65 -16.32
CA ARG A 101 -12.32 10.80 -17.39
C ARG A 101 -13.82 11.02 -17.65
N SER A 102 -14.56 11.67 -16.74
CA SER A 102 -15.95 12.10 -16.97
C SER A 102 -16.00 13.59 -17.29
N PRO A 103 -16.36 14.01 -18.53
CA PRO A 103 -17.71 13.79 -19.07
C PRO A 103 -17.77 13.59 -20.61
N ALA A 104 -18.07 12.36 -21.07
CA ALA A 104 -18.48 12.15 -22.47
C ALA A 104 -19.37 10.90 -22.65
N ARG A 105 -20.55 10.86 -22.01
CA ARG A 105 -21.65 10.02 -22.52
C ARG A 105 -23.03 10.58 -22.20
N SER A 106 -23.32 11.76 -22.76
CA SER A 106 -24.69 12.24 -22.90
C SER A 106 -24.96 12.56 -24.36
N LYS A 107 -25.40 11.56 -25.12
CA LYS A 107 -26.12 11.78 -26.37
C LYS A 107 -27.40 10.94 -26.32
N PRO A 108 -28.55 11.49 -25.92
CA PRO A 108 -29.81 10.87 -26.27
C PRO A 108 -29.99 11.07 -27.78
N ARG A 109 -30.03 9.96 -28.49
CA ARG A 109 -30.34 9.87 -29.91
C ARG A 109 -31.84 10.17 -30.06
N GLY A 110 -32.17 11.45 -30.14
CA GLY A 110 -33.52 11.93 -30.42
C GLY A 110 -33.90 11.66 -31.87
N ALA A 111 -34.97 10.90 -32.04
CA ALA A 111 -35.68 10.69 -33.30
C ALA A 111 -36.36 12.00 -33.76
N ASN A 112 -36.33 12.24 -35.06
CA ASN A 112 -37.31 13.05 -35.81
C ASN A 112 -37.36 12.38 -37.19
N ALA A 113 -38.41 11.65 -37.53
CA ALA A 113 -39.72 12.13 -37.98
C ALA A 113 -39.59 12.90 -39.30
#